data_AF-A0A8S9Q2R2-F1
#
_entry.id   AF-A0A8S9Q2R2-F1
#
_cell.length_a   1.000
_cell.length_b   1.000
_cell.length_c   1.000
_cell.angle_alpha   90.00
_cell.angle_beta   90.00
_cell.angle_gamma   90.00
#
_symmetry.space_group_name_H-M   'P 1'
#
loop_
_entity.id
_entity.type
_entity.pdbx_description
1 polymer ?
#
loop_
_entity_poly.entity_id
_entity_poly.type
_entity_poly.pdbx_seq_one_letter_code
_entity_poly.pdbx_strand_id
1 'polypeptide(L)'
;MAPLRQRRSCFFDDGPRSEIREGDLADMRRKYAIHPSAGMRSPSKFERAPDGGASEVAIYEAYLEAGFRGGIPSLIGEVSSFFGFCPSQLTPLTWSTLMAIQVLRELNGFSIGIHEILYSYYFALIDHGFDTLLPMVYKCFNY
;
A
#
# COMPACT_ATOMS: atom_id res chain seq x y z
N MET A 1 33.31 -20.95 25.16
CA MET A 1 31.87 -20.71 24.95
C MET A 1 31.64 -19.21 24.88
N ALA A 2 31.39 -18.67 23.68
CA ALA A 2 31.09 -17.25 23.51
C ALA A 2 29.58 -17.00 23.74
N PRO A 3 29.16 -15.88 24.34
CA PRO A 3 27.75 -15.60 24.55
C PRO A 3 27.04 -15.43 23.21
N LEU A 4 25.95 -16.16 23.00
CA LEU A 4 25.06 -15.98 21.86
C LEU A 4 24.57 -14.52 21.87
N ARG A 5 24.95 -13.74 20.85
CA ARG A 5 24.41 -12.39 20.62
C ARG A 5 22.89 -12.51 20.66
N GLN A 6 22.28 -11.99 21.71
CA GLN A 6 20.84 -11.80 21.83
C GLN A 6 20.42 -11.01 20.60
N ARG A 7 19.73 -11.67 19.65
CA ARG A 7 19.09 -10.99 18.53
C ARG A 7 18.10 -10.03 19.17
N ARG A 8 18.45 -8.74 19.25
CA ARG A 8 17.47 -7.68 19.48
C ARG A 8 16.46 -7.85 18.35
N SER A 9 15.26 -8.32 18.67
CA SER A 9 14.13 -8.17 17.78
C SER A 9 14.00 -6.68 17.56
N CYS A 10 14.40 -6.20 16.39
CA CYS A 10 14.06 -4.87 15.96
C CYS A 10 12.54 -4.88 15.86
N PHE A 11 11.85 -4.50 16.92
CA PHE A 11 10.47 -4.07 16.79
C PHE A 11 10.55 -2.92 15.79
N PHE A 12 10.00 -3.15 14.59
CA PHE A 12 9.79 -2.08 13.65
C PHE A 12 8.93 -1.04 14.37
N ASP A 13 9.34 0.22 14.33
CA ASP A 13 8.47 1.29 14.76
C ASP A 13 7.29 1.28 13.77
N ASP A 14 6.05 1.12 14.26
CA ASP A 14 4.83 0.99 13.44
C ASP A 14 4.49 2.30 12.68
N GLY A 15 5.47 3.19 12.53
CA GLY A 15 5.31 4.56 12.08
C GLY A 15 4.68 5.46 13.15
N PRO A 16 4.84 6.78 12.98
CA PRO A 16 4.19 7.75 13.86
C PRO A 16 2.66 7.61 13.78
N ARG A 17 2.00 7.90 14.89
CA ARG A 17 0.53 8.01 14.93
C ARG A 17 0.09 9.24 14.16
N SER A 18 -1.07 9.16 13.53
CA SER A 18 -1.69 10.35 12.96
C SER A 18 -2.22 11.25 14.07
N GLU A 19 -2.09 12.56 13.85
CA GLU A 19 -2.64 13.60 14.71
C GLU A 19 -3.96 14.17 14.16
N ILE A 20 -4.35 13.75 12.94
CA ILE A 20 -5.52 14.25 12.21
C ILE A 20 -6.81 13.76 12.86
N ARG A 21 -7.73 14.69 13.12
CA ARG A 21 -9.06 14.45 13.68
C ARG A 21 -10.14 14.63 12.62
N GLU A 22 -11.34 14.14 12.93
CA GLU A 22 -12.50 14.25 12.03
C GLU A 22 -12.82 15.71 11.63
N GLY A 23 -12.66 16.66 12.57
CA GLY A 23 -12.86 18.08 12.32
C GLY A 23 -11.87 18.68 11.31
N ASP A 24 -10.68 18.09 11.16
CA ASP A 24 -9.62 18.59 10.27
C ASP A 24 -9.87 18.18 8.81
N LEU A 25 -10.74 17.18 8.55
CA LEU A 25 -10.96 16.62 7.22
C LEU A 25 -11.54 17.64 6.24
N ALA A 26 -12.46 18.50 6.72
CA ALA A 26 -13.05 19.55 5.89
C ALA A 26 -11.99 20.58 5.47
N ASP A 27 -11.06 20.89 6.37
CA ASP A 27 -9.99 21.87 6.14
C ASP A 27 -8.93 21.28 5.20
N MET A 28 -8.53 20.03 5.41
CA MET A 28 -7.66 19.29 4.49
C MET A 28 -8.25 19.21 3.08
N ARG A 29 -9.54 18.89 2.97
CA ARG A 29 -10.22 18.80 1.67
C ARG A 29 -10.14 20.12 0.91
N ARG A 30 -10.35 21.26 1.59
CA ARG A 30 -10.21 22.60 1.01
C ARG A 30 -8.76 22.94 0.69
N LYS A 31 -7.84 22.74 1.64
CA LYS A 31 -6.39 23.02 1.51
C LYS A 31 -5.79 22.34 0.29
N TYR A 32 -6.17 21.07 0.07
CA TYR A 32 -5.62 20.26 -1.00
C TYR A 32 -6.52 20.15 -2.22
N ALA A 33 -7.69 20.79 -2.27
CA ALA A 33 -8.65 20.63 -3.36
C ALA A 33 -9.00 19.16 -3.67
N ILE A 34 -9.22 18.35 -2.63
CA ILE A 34 -9.61 16.94 -2.78
C ILE A 34 -11.07 16.89 -3.25
N HIS A 35 -11.33 16.22 -4.37
CA HIS A 35 -12.66 16.16 -4.96
C HIS A 35 -13.71 15.55 -3.99
N PRO A 36 -14.93 16.10 -3.88
CA PRO A 36 -15.97 15.62 -2.95
C PRO A 36 -16.29 14.12 -3.05
N SER A 37 -16.12 13.50 -4.22
CA SER A 37 -16.35 12.07 -4.42
C SER A 37 -15.31 11.18 -3.73
N ALA A 38 -14.13 11.71 -3.37
CA ALA A 38 -13.14 10.96 -2.62
C ALA A 38 -13.58 10.81 -1.17
N GLY A 39 -13.72 9.57 -0.71
CA GLY A 39 -13.94 9.26 0.70
C GLY A 39 -12.72 9.66 1.53
N MET A 40 -12.95 10.32 2.67
CA MET A 40 -11.92 10.65 3.65
C MET A 40 -12.43 10.26 5.02
N ARG A 41 -11.57 9.65 5.84
CA ARG A 41 -11.84 9.41 7.26
C ARG A 41 -10.60 9.73 8.09
N SER A 42 -10.80 10.15 9.33
CA SER A 42 -9.71 10.21 10.29
C SER A 42 -9.39 8.80 10.78
N PRO A 43 -8.11 8.48 11.04
CA PRO A 43 -7.74 7.21 11.65
C PRO A 43 -8.21 7.13 13.11
N SER A 44 -8.40 5.92 13.62
CA SER A 44 -8.66 5.72 15.05
C SER A 44 -7.40 6.03 15.88
N LYS A 45 -7.57 6.25 17.19
CA LYS A 45 -6.48 6.61 18.12
C LYS A 45 -5.28 5.65 18.09
N PHE A 46 -5.51 4.38 17.77
CA PHE A 46 -4.48 3.34 17.76
C PHE A 46 -4.13 2.84 16.36
N GLU A 47 -4.84 3.31 15.35
CA GLU A 47 -4.60 2.92 13.96
C GLU A 47 -3.28 3.49 13.43
N ARG A 48 -2.62 2.73 12.57
CA ARG A 48 -1.41 3.10 11.83
C ARG A 48 -1.67 2.98 10.34
N ALA A 49 -0.71 3.49 9.55
CA ALA A 49 -0.77 3.42 8.10
C ALA A 49 -1.09 2.01 7.52
N PRO A 50 -0.50 0.90 8.01
CA PRO A 50 -0.82 -0.43 7.49
C PRO A 50 -2.16 -1.00 7.99
N ASP A 51 -2.82 -0.39 8.97
CA ASP A 51 -4.01 -0.95 9.64
C ASP A 51 -5.32 -0.63 8.91
N GLY A 52 -5.26 0.10 7.79
CA GLY A 52 -6.43 0.46 6.98
C GLY A 52 -7.16 -0.75 6.36
N GLY A 53 -8.37 -0.53 5.88
CA GLY A 53 -9.11 -1.54 5.11
C GLY A 53 -8.54 -1.77 3.70
N ALA A 54 -8.96 -2.84 3.05
CA ALA A 54 -8.51 -3.19 1.70
C ALA A 54 -8.87 -2.15 0.61
N SER A 55 -9.88 -1.31 0.87
CA SER A 55 -10.32 -0.21 0.01
C SER A 55 -9.85 1.16 0.50
N GLU A 56 -8.92 1.20 1.46
CA GLU A 56 -8.46 2.42 2.12
C GLU A 56 -6.94 2.51 2.01
N VAL A 57 -6.42 3.73 1.90
CA VAL A 57 -4.98 3.94 1.84
C VAL A 57 -4.62 5.10 2.75
N ALA A 58 -3.63 4.88 3.62
CA ALA A 58 -3.03 5.94 4.39
C ALA A 58 -2.11 6.76 3.48
N ILE A 59 -2.37 8.06 3.40
CA ILE A 59 -1.58 9.02 2.63
C ILE A 59 -0.95 10.01 3.61
N TYR A 60 0.37 10.15 3.57
CA TYR A 60 1.05 11.20 4.32
C TYR A 60 0.79 12.57 3.69
N GLU A 61 0.63 13.60 4.53
CA GLU A 61 0.34 14.98 4.11
C GLU A 61 1.37 15.49 3.08
N ALA A 62 2.65 15.10 3.21
CA ALA A 62 3.71 15.45 2.25
C ALA A 62 3.40 15.01 0.81
N TYR A 63 2.70 13.90 0.59
CA TYR A 63 2.27 13.51 -0.75
C TYR A 63 1.17 14.42 -1.27
N LEU A 64 0.27 14.88 -0.39
CA LEU A 64 -0.73 15.87 -0.78
C LEU A 64 -0.06 17.21 -1.11
N GLU A 65 0.98 17.61 -0.39
CA GLU A 65 1.77 18.80 -0.72
C GLU A 65 2.51 18.66 -2.06
N ALA A 66 3.01 17.46 -2.37
CA ALA A 66 3.60 17.12 -3.66
C ALA A 66 2.58 17.01 -4.82
N GLY A 67 1.29 17.27 -4.56
CA GLY A 67 0.23 17.26 -5.57
C GLY A 67 -0.43 15.90 -5.83
N PHE A 68 -0.16 14.88 -5.01
CA PHE A 68 -0.84 13.59 -5.13
C PHE A 68 -2.33 13.73 -4.82
N ARG A 69 -3.19 13.44 -5.81
CA ARG A 69 -4.66 13.47 -5.67
C ARG A 69 -5.33 12.17 -6.14
N GLY A 70 -4.53 11.15 -6.43
CA GLY A 70 -5.00 9.89 -6.97
C GLY A 70 -5.82 9.12 -5.94
N GLY A 71 -6.92 8.51 -6.39
CA GLY A 71 -7.56 7.44 -5.64
C GLY A 71 -6.75 6.15 -5.72
N ILE A 72 -7.20 5.12 -5.01
CA ILE A 72 -6.64 3.77 -5.16
C ILE A 72 -7.00 3.28 -6.58
N PRO A 73 -6.01 2.95 -7.43
CA PRO A 73 -6.31 2.41 -8.75
C PRO A 73 -7.03 1.07 -8.63
N SER A 74 -7.91 0.78 -9.60
CA SER A 74 -8.81 -0.38 -9.52
C SER A 74 -8.07 -1.69 -9.32
N LEU A 75 -6.94 -1.90 -10.02
CA LEU A 75 -6.15 -3.11 -9.89
C LEU A 75 -5.52 -3.25 -8.50
N ILE A 76 -5.03 -2.15 -7.92
CA ILE A 76 -4.49 -2.17 -6.56
C ILE A 76 -5.60 -2.57 -5.58
N GLY A 77 -6.79 -1.97 -5.73
CA GLY A 77 -7.96 -2.33 -4.91
C GLY A 77 -8.39 -3.79 -5.08
N GLU A 78 -8.38 -4.32 -6.31
CA GLU A 78 -8.67 -5.73 -6.61
C GLU A 78 -7.67 -6.66 -5.91
N VAL A 79 -6.37 -6.40 -6.04
CA VAL A 79 -5.30 -7.19 -5.40
C VAL A 79 -5.41 -7.12 -3.87
N SER A 80 -5.56 -5.92 -3.31
CA SER A 80 -5.73 -5.71 -1.87
C SER A 80 -6.95 -6.43 -1.33
N SER A 81 -8.08 -6.37 -2.04
CA SER A 81 -9.31 -7.07 -1.64
C SER A 81 -9.15 -8.58 -1.74
N PHE A 82 -8.46 -9.09 -2.76
CA PHE A 82 -8.26 -10.53 -2.95
C PHE A 82 -7.43 -11.14 -1.81
N PHE A 83 -6.37 -10.45 -1.38
CA PHE A 83 -5.48 -10.93 -0.32
C PHE A 83 -5.86 -10.44 1.09
N GLY A 84 -6.81 -9.52 1.21
CA GLY A 84 -7.27 -8.98 2.50
C GLY A 84 -6.24 -8.07 3.19
N PHE A 85 -5.44 -7.32 2.43
CA PHE A 85 -4.45 -6.40 2.98
C PHE A 85 -4.77 -4.94 2.62
N CYS A 86 -4.30 -4.00 3.45
CA CYS A 86 -4.36 -2.56 3.16
C CYS A 86 -3.38 -2.20 2.04
N PRO A 87 -3.77 -1.46 0.98
CA PRO A 87 -2.85 -0.94 -0.03
C PRO A 87 -1.56 -0.29 0.51
N SER A 88 -1.62 0.33 1.70
CA SER A 88 -0.43 0.91 2.38
C SER A 88 0.59 -0.13 2.86
N GLN A 89 0.26 -1.42 2.87
CA GLN A 89 1.19 -2.53 3.16
C GLN A 89 2.02 -2.92 1.94
N LEU A 90 1.71 -2.39 0.74
CA LEU A 90 2.49 -2.65 -0.46
C LEU A 90 3.88 -2.04 -0.36
N THR A 91 4.89 -2.79 -0.79
CA THR A 91 6.23 -2.22 -0.96
C THR A 91 6.22 -1.20 -2.10
N PRO A 92 7.15 -0.22 -2.10
CA PRO A 92 7.28 0.74 -3.20
C PRO A 92 7.43 0.06 -4.57
N LEU A 93 8.13 -1.08 -4.63
CA LEU A 93 8.28 -1.87 -5.84
C LEU A 93 6.95 -2.48 -6.28
N THR A 94 6.22 -3.15 -5.38
CA THR A 94 4.92 -3.74 -5.71
C THR A 94 3.92 -2.67 -6.14
N TRP A 95 3.89 -1.53 -5.45
CA TRP A 95 3.05 -0.39 -5.81
C TRP A 95 3.36 0.10 -7.23
N SER A 96 4.64 0.36 -7.53
CA SER A 96 5.07 0.85 -8.85
C SER A 96 4.74 -0.14 -9.97
N THR A 97 4.94 -1.44 -9.73
CA THR A 97 4.60 -2.49 -10.70
C THR A 97 3.09 -2.55 -10.96
N LEU A 98 2.25 -2.54 -9.93
CA LEU A 98 0.79 -2.55 -10.10
C LEU A 98 0.29 -1.27 -10.78
N MET A 99 0.88 -0.11 -10.47
CA MET A 99 0.60 1.15 -11.18
C MET A 99 0.95 1.06 -12.67
N ALA A 100 2.12 0.51 -13.01
CA ALA A 100 2.52 0.34 -14.41
C ALA A 100 1.54 -0.58 -15.16
N ILE A 101 1.12 -1.68 -14.54
CA ILE A 101 0.12 -2.59 -15.12
C ILE A 101 -1.22 -1.88 -15.28
N GLN A 102 -1.68 -1.12 -14.29
CA GLN A 102 -2.92 -0.33 -14.37
C GLN A 102 -2.86 0.64 -15.57
N VAL A 103 -1.77 1.40 -15.70
CA VAL A 103 -1.61 2.37 -16.79
C VAL A 103 -1.61 1.65 -18.15
N LEU A 104 -0.92 0.51 -18.26
CA LEU A 104 -0.93 -0.30 -19.48
C LEU A 104 -2.31 -0.86 -19.81
N ARG A 105 -3.07 -1.29 -18.79
CA ARG A 105 -4.45 -1.77 -18.90
C ARG A 105 -5.34 -0.68 -19.50
N GLU A 106 -5.27 0.53 -18.95
CA GLU A 106 -6.07 1.68 -19.37
C GLU A 106 -5.69 2.18 -20.77
N LEU A 107 -4.38 2.28 -21.06
CA LEU A 107 -3.90 2.79 -22.36
C LEU A 107 -4.19 1.83 -23.52
N ASN A 108 -4.10 0.52 -23.29
CA ASN A 108 -4.24 -0.48 -24.35
C ASN A 108 -5.61 -1.18 -24.36
N GLY A 109 -6.50 -0.87 -23.41
CA GLY A 109 -7.80 -1.52 -23.27
C GLY A 109 -7.70 -3.01 -22.93
N PHE A 110 -6.60 -3.45 -22.31
CA PHE A 110 -6.49 -4.83 -21.86
C PHE A 110 -7.36 -5.08 -20.63
N SER A 111 -7.85 -6.30 -20.47
CA SER A 111 -8.52 -6.75 -19.25
C SER A 111 -7.55 -7.58 -18.42
N ILE A 112 -6.53 -6.92 -17.85
CA ILE A 112 -5.60 -7.54 -16.91
C ILE A 112 -6.16 -7.31 -15.50
N GLY A 113 -6.54 -8.38 -14.82
CA GLY A 113 -7.02 -8.38 -13.44
C GLY A 113 -6.13 -9.23 -12.54
N ILE A 114 -6.66 -9.56 -11.36
CA ILE A 114 -5.94 -10.34 -10.36
C ILE A 114 -5.53 -11.73 -10.88
N HIS A 115 -6.35 -12.38 -11.70
CA HIS A 115 -6.08 -13.73 -12.18
C HIS A 115 -4.84 -13.77 -13.09
N GLU A 116 -4.72 -12.86 -14.06
CA GLU A 116 -3.58 -12.76 -14.97
C GLU A 116 -2.27 -12.47 -14.21
N ILE A 117 -2.35 -11.64 -13.16
CA ILE A 117 -1.22 -11.36 -12.28
C ILE A 117 -0.81 -12.63 -11.55
N LEU A 118 -1.75 -13.32 -10.90
CA LEU A 118 -1.49 -14.55 -10.17
C LEU A 118 -0.89 -15.64 -11.07
N TYR A 119 -1.42 -15.79 -12.29
CA TYR A 119 -0.86 -16.70 -13.29
C TYR A 119 0.59 -16.36 -13.63
N SER A 120 0.91 -15.08 -13.85
CA SER A 120 2.28 -14.63 -14.14
C SER A 120 3.25 -14.95 -12.99
N TYR A 121 2.80 -14.81 -11.75
CA TYR A 121 3.60 -15.18 -10.57
C TYR A 121 3.75 -16.69 -10.39
N TYR A 122 2.69 -17.46 -10.66
CA TYR A 122 2.74 -18.92 -10.56
C TYR A 122 3.75 -19.53 -11.55
N PHE A 123 3.82 -19.00 -12.78
CA PHE A 123 4.83 -19.42 -13.76
C PHE A 123 6.25 -19.01 -13.35
N ALA A 124 6.45 -17.83 -12.77
CA ALA A 124 7.76 -17.41 -12.27
C ALA A 124 8.28 -18.36 -11.18
N LEU A 125 7.41 -18.84 -10.28
CA LEU A 125 7.74 -19.81 -9.23
C LEU A 125 8.17 -21.19 -9.78
N ILE A 126 7.70 -21.58 -10.96
CA ILE A 126 8.00 -22.87 -11.59
C ILE A 126 9.31 -22.82 -12.39
N ASP A 127 9.64 -21.69 -13.03
CA ASP A 127 10.78 -21.59 -13.94
C ASP A 127 12.07 -21.08 -13.26
N HIS A 128 11.94 -20.21 -12.26
CA HIS A 128 13.06 -19.67 -11.50
C HIS A 128 12.62 -19.50 -10.05
N GLY A 129 13.08 -20.35 -9.13
CA GLY A 129 12.72 -20.33 -7.70
C GLY A 129 13.00 -19.00 -6.98
N PHE A 130 12.21 -17.98 -7.27
CA PHE A 130 12.29 -16.62 -6.77
C PHE A 130 10.93 -16.15 -6.30
N ASP A 131 10.99 -15.59 -5.11
CA ASP A 131 9.96 -15.60 -4.09
C ASP A 131 9.38 -14.19 -3.97
N THR A 132 8.54 -13.81 -4.93
CA THR A 132 8.09 -12.41 -5.07
C THR A 132 6.65 -12.19 -4.60
N LEU A 133 5.94 -13.25 -4.17
CA LEU A 133 4.60 -13.19 -3.54
C LEU A 133 4.35 -14.27 -2.46
N LEU A 134 5.36 -14.78 -1.75
CA LEU A 134 5.06 -15.22 -0.38
C LEU A 134 4.45 -14.02 0.37
N PRO A 135 3.53 -14.23 1.33
CA PRO A 135 3.05 -13.13 2.17
C PRO A 135 4.29 -12.38 2.65
N MET A 136 4.42 -11.12 2.25
CA MET A 136 5.58 -10.29 2.55
C MET A 136 5.59 -10.04 4.06
N VAL A 137 6.07 -11.03 4.81
CA VAL A 137 6.46 -10.88 6.20
C VAL A 137 7.73 -10.06 6.17
N TYR A 138 7.53 -8.76 6.38
CA TYR A 138 8.52 -7.71 6.58
C TYR A 138 9.95 -8.19 6.84
N LYS A 139 10.83 -7.90 5.88
CA LYS A 139 12.21 -7.52 6.13
C LYS A 139 12.48 -6.21 5.39
N CYS A 140 12.08 -5.09 6.00
CA CYS A 140 12.52 -3.77 5.54
C CYS A 140 14.05 -3.71 5.64
N PHE A 141 14.72 -3.55 4.50
CA PHE A 141 16.03 -2.92 4.42
C PHE A 141 15.80 -1.43 4.18
N ASN A 142 16.30 -0.58 5.08
CA ASN A 142 16.44 0.85 4.82
C ASN A 142 17.91 1.11 4.47
N TYR A 143 18.14 1.96 3.45
CA TYR A 143 19.33 2.81 3.40
C TYR A 143 19.06 4.08 4.18
#